data_AF-A0A287B8D8-F1
#
_entry.id   AF-A0A287B8D8-F1
#
_cell.length_a   1.000
_cell.length_b   1.000
_cell.length_c   1.000
_cell.angle_alpha   90.00
_cell.angle_beta   90.00
_cell.angle_gamma   90.00
#
_symmetry.space_group_name_H-M   'P 1'
#
loop_
_entity.id
_entity.type
_entity.pdbx_description
1 polymer ?
#
loop_
_entity_poly.entity_id
_entity_poly.type
_entity_poly.pdbx_seq_one_letter_code
_entity_poly.pdbx_strand_id
1 'polypeptide(L)'
;MCNIKIHETQPLLNLKLDQVMQDIVYKLVPGLQDNEEKRIREFYQAEVRYFQKVICHRLMLSPQHVQLLFDNEVLPDHMTMKQIWLSRWFGKPSPLLLQYSVKEKRR
;
A
#
# COMPACT_ATOMS: atom_id res chain seq x y z
N MET A 1 -13.34 13.43 -20.92
CA MET A 1 -14.03 14.20 -19.87
C MET A 1 -13.49 13.77 -18.51
N CYS A 2 -12.53 14.52 -17.94
CA CYS A 2 -12.04 14.38 -16.54
C CYS A 2 -11.62 15.75 -15.96
N ASN A 3 -12.14 16.86 -16.50
CA ASN A 3 -11.66 18.23 -16.19
C ASN A 3 -12.50 18.93 -15.11
N ILE A 4 -13.34 18.20 -14.36
CA ILE A 4 -14.16 18.80 -13.31
C ILE A 4 -13.31 18.90 -12.05
N LYS A 5 -12.92 20.14 -11.70
CA LYS A 5 -12.16 20.43 -10.48
C LYS A 5 -13.10 20.34 -9.28
N ILE A 6 -12.97 19.26 -8.50
CA ILE A 6 -13.86 18.97 -7.35
C ILE A 6 -13.58 19.90 -6.16
N HIS A 7 -12.34 20.38 -6.00
CA HIS A 7 -11.97 21.41 -5.01
C HIS A 7 -10.69 22.15 -5.42
N GLU A 8 -10.57 23.43 -5.04
CA GLU A 8 -9.45 24.32 -5.38
C GLU A 8 -8.11 23.86 -4.74
N THR A 9 -8.14 23.33 -3.51
CA THR A 9 -6.93 23.08 -2.70
C THR A 9 -6.84 21.68 -2.07
N GLN A 10 -7.90 20.86 -2.15
CA GLN A 10 -7.99 19.57 -1.45
C GLN A 10 -8.80 18.56 -2.30
N PRO A 11 -8.18 17.97 -3.34
CA PRO A 11 -8.86 17.06 -4.26
C PRO A 11 -9.38 15.77 -3.58
N LEU A 12 -8.91 15.46 -2.37
CA LEU A 12 -9.29 14.25 -1.63
C LEU A 12 -10.46 14.44 -0.67
N LEU A 13 -10.88 15.67 -0.37
CA LEU A 13 -11.85 15.95 0.70
C LEU A 13 -13.23 15.30 0.48
N ASN A 14 -13.65 15.24 -0.79
CA ASN A 14 -14.95 14.66 -1.19
C ASN A 14 -14.81 13.33 -1.93
N LEU A 15 -13.59 12.80 -2.06
CA LEU A 15 -13.38 11.51 -2.71
C LEU A 15 -13.78 10.40 -1.71
N LYS A 16 -14.95 9.82 -1.90
CA LYS A 16 -15.46 8.70 -1.10
C LYS A 16 -15.70 7.49 -2.00
N LEU A 17 -15.71 6.30 -1.40
CA LEU A 17 -16.12 5.10 -2.09
C LEU A 17 -17.59 5.23 -2.50
N ASP A 18 -17.85 5.23 -3.81
CA ASP A 18 -19.19 5.12 -4.35
C ASP A 18 -19.52 3.63 -4.52
N GLN A 19 -20.23 3.08 -3.54
CA GLN A 19 -20.59 1.67 -3.52
C GLN A 19 -21.53 1.29 -4.67
N VAL A 20 -22.42 2.19 -5.09
CA VAL A 20 -23.35 1.92 -6.19
C VAL A 20 -22.59 1.86 -7.51
N MET A 21 -21.71 2.83 -7.75
CA MET A 21 -20.85 2.81 -8.94
C MET A 21 -19.95 1.59 -8.94
N GLN A 22 -19.36 1.23 -7.80
CA GLN A 22 -18.53 0.03 -7.68
C GLN A 22 -19.32 -1.24 -8.00
N ASP A 23 -20.52 -1.40 -7.46
CA ASP A 23 -21.39 -2.55 -7.72
C ASP A 23 -21.78 -2.65 -9.20
N ILE A 24 -22.11 -1.52 -9.83
CA ILE A 24 -22.40 -1.45 -11.26
C ILE A 24 -21.16 -1.89 -12.05
N VAL A 25 -19.99 -1.33 -11.74
CA VAL A 25 -18.73 -1.62 -12.42
C VAL A 25 -18.34 -3.10 -12.26
N TYR A 26 -18.46 -3.68 -11.06
CA TYR A 26 -18.17 -5.08 -10.82
C TYR A 26 -19.12 -6.04 -11.54
N LYS A 27 -20.39 -5.66 -11.71
CA LYS A 27 -21.34 -6.45 -12.52
C LYS A 27 -21.08 -6.33 -14.02
N LEU A 28 -20.62 -5.17 -14.49
CA LEU A 28 -20.42 -4.89 -15.91
C LEU A 28 -19.07 -5.34 -16.47
N VAL A 29 -18.01 -5.35 -15.66
CA VAL A 29 -16.64 -5.68 -16.11
C VAL A 29 -16.27 -7.10 -15.66
N PRO A 30 -16.21 -8.09 -16.58
CA PRO A 30 -15.96 -9.48 -16.23
C PRO A 30 -14.63 -9.68 -15.49
N GLY A 31 -14.65 -10.44 -14.40
CA GLY A 31 -13.48 -10.80 -13.60
C GLY A 31 -12.85 -9.67 -12.79
N LEU A 32 -13.37 -8.44 -12.86
CA LEU A 32 -12.79 -7.30 -12.15
C LEU A 32 -12.83 -7.47 -10.63
N GLN A 33 -13.98 -7.90 -10.08
CA GLN A 33 -14.13 -8.14 -8.65
C GLN A 33 -13.19 -9.26 -8.17
N ASP A 34 -13.17 -10.41 -8.86
CA ASP A 34 -12.31 -11.54 -8.50
C ASP A 34 -10.81 -11.16 -8.52
N ASN A 35 -10.41 -10.38 -9.53
CA ASN A 35 -9.06 -9.86 -9.63
C ASN A 35 -8.72 -8.89 -8.50
N GLU A 36 -9.66 -8.03 -8.10
CA GLU A 36 -9.46 -7.15 -6.95
C GLU A 36 -9.34 -7.92 -5.64
N GLU A 37 -10.24 -8.88 -5.40
CA GLU A 37 -10.16 -9.76 -4.22
C GLU A 37 -8.86 -10.54 -4.17
N LYS A 38 -8.39 -11.04 -5.33
CA LYS A 38 -7.09 -11.70 -5.45
C LYS A 38 -5.96 -10.75 -5.07
N ARG A 39 -5.92 -9.53 -5.62
CA ARG A 39 -4.91 -8.52 -5.28
C ARG A 39 -4.92 -8.16 -3.80
N ILE A 40 -6.10 -8.02 -3.19
CA ILE A 40 -6.25 -7.77 -1.75
C ILE A 40 -5.68 -8.94 -0.92
N ARG A 41 -6.01 -10.18 -1.27
CA ARG A 41 -5.48 -11.37 -0.59
C ARG A 41 -3.96 -11.44 -0.70
N GLU A 42 -3.42 -11.24 -1.90
CA GLU A 42 -1.97 -11.24 -2.16
C GLU A 42 -1.26 -10.12 -1.39
N PHE A 43 -1.84 -8.92 -1.34
CA PHE A 43 -1.29 -7.80 -0.57
C PHE A 43 -1.22 -8.10 0.93
N TYR A 44 -2.28 -8.69 1.50
CA TYR A 44 -2.28 -9.05 2.93
C TYR A 44 -1.28 -10.14 3.28
N GLN A 45 -0.96 -11.02 2.34
CA GLN A 45 0.06 -12.06 2.48
C GLN A 45 1.47 -11.56 2.14
N ALA A 46 1.59 -10.41 1.47
CA ALA A 46 2.89 -9.86 1.12
C ALA A 46 3.70 -9.53 2.38
N GLU A 47 4.94 -9.96 2.37
CA GLU A 47 5.88 -9.77 3.47
C GLU A 47 6.75 -8.53 3.28
N VAL A 48 7.32 -8.01 4.35
CA VAL A 48 8.22 -6.83 4.33
C VAL A 48 9.32 -6.94 3.27
N ARG A 49 9.93 -8.12 3.09
CA ARG A 49 10.95 -8.37 2.06
C ARG A 49 10.48 -8.10 0.63
N TYR A 50 9.19 -8.29 0.35
CA TYR A 50 8.62 -7.96 -0.96
C TYR A 50 8.68 -6.46 -1.21
N PHE A 51 8.26 -5.65 -0.22
CA PHE A 51 8.25 -4.20 -0.33
C PHE A 51 9.66 -3.61 -0.37
N GLN A 52 10.60 -4.15 0.42
CA GLN A 52 12.02 -3.78 0.32
C GLN A 52 12.56 -3.99 -1.10
N LYS A 53 12.25 -5.13 -1.74
CA LYS A 53 12.64 -5.39 -3.15
C LYS A 53 12.02 -4.40 -4.12
N VAL A 54 10.74 -4.08 -3.96
CA VAL A 54 10.05 -3.08 -4.80
C VAL A 54 10.69 -1.70 -4.66
N ILE A 55 10.99 -1.26 -3.43
CA ILE A 55 11.66 0.02 -3.16
C ILE A 55 13.07 0.01 -3.76
N CYS A 56 13.83 -1.06 -3.55
CA CYS A 56 15.17 -1.21 -4.12
C CYS A 56 15.16 -1.10 -5.65
N HIS A 57 14.24 -1.77 -6.31
CA HIS A 57 14.09 -1.70 -7.76
C HIS A 57 13.75 -0.28 -8.23
N ARG A 58 12.82 0.41 -7.54
CA ARG A 58 12.43 1.79 -7.87
C ARG A 58 13.54 2.80 -7.63
N LEU A 59 14.38 2.58 -6.63
CA LEU A 59 15.49 3.47 -6.26
C LEU A 59 16.84 3.06 -6.87
N MET A 60 16.88 1.99 -7.68
CA MET A 60 18.11 1.42 -8.26
C MET A 60 19.17 1.07 -7.20
N LEU A 61 18.74 0.49 -6.07
CA LEU A 61 19.59 0.09 -4.95
C LEU A 61 19.68 -1.44 -4.81
N SER A 62 20.69 -1.92 -4.06
CA SER A 62 20.76 -3.32 -3.64
C SER A 62 19.80 -3.59 -2.45
N PRO A 63 19.12 -4.76 -2.40
CA PRO A 63 18.21 -5.16 -1.32
C PRO A 63 18.73 -4.97 0.11
N GLN A 64 20.03 -5.13 0.31
CA GLN A 64 20.67 -5.06 1.63
C GLN A 64 20.66 -3.64 2.24
N HIS A 65 20.42 -2.62 1.42
CA HIS A 65 20.49 -1.23 1.85
C HIS A 65 19.13 -0.66 2.24
N VAL A 66 18.01 -1.32 1.97
CA VAL A 66 16.68 -0.79 2.29
C VAL A 66 16.08 -1.50 3.48
N GLN A 67 15.67 -0.73 4.48
CA GLN A 67 14.91 -1.23 5.62
C GLN A 67 13.53 -0.58 5.63
N LEU A 68 12.51 -1.35 5.95
CA LEU A 68 11.15 -0.87 6.17
C LEU A 68 10.95 -0.71 7.68
N LEU A 69 10.30 0.38 8.06
CA LEU A 69 10.14 0.79 9.46
C LEU A 69 8.69 1.13 9.76
N PHE A 70 8.33 0.98 11.03
CA PHE A 70 7.13 1.54 11.62
C PHE A 70 7.50 2.17 12.95
N ASP A 71 7.09 3.42 13.18
CA ASP A 71 7.45 4.19 14.38
C ASP A 71 8.96 4.17 14.70
N ASN A 72 9.80 4.28 13.64
CA ASN A 72 11.26 4.22 13.68
C ASN A 72 11.88 2.86 14.06
N GLU A 73 11.07 1.81 14.19
CA GLU A 73 11.56 0.45 14.41
C GLU A 73 11.62 -0.34 13.09
N VAL A 74 12.71 -1.07 12.87
CA VAL A 74 12.86 -1.93 11.71
C VAL A 74 11.91 -3.13 11.81
N LEU A 75 11.12 -3.34 10.76
CA LEU A 75 10.19 -4.46 10.68
C LEU A 75 10.92 -5.75 10.25
N PRO A 76 10.58 -6.92 10.81
CA PRO A 76 11.12 -8.20 10.35
C PRO A 76 10.71 -8.52 8.91
N ASP A 77 11.66 -9.01 8.12
CA ASP A 77 11.49 -9.28 6.68
C ASP A 77 10.34 -10.25 6.34
N HIS A 78 10.05 -11.19 7.25
CA HIS A 78 9.02 -12.21 7.09
C HIS A 78 7.62 -11.77 7.54
N MET A 79 7.50 -10.59 8.17
CA MET A 79 6.23 -10.11 8.69
C MET A 79 5.32 -9.72 7.53
N THR A 80 4.07 -10.18 7.55
CA THR A 80 3.09 -9.85 6.50
C THR A 80 2.40 -8.51 6.76
N MET A 81 1.87 -7.88 5.71
CA MET A 81 1.09 -6.65 5.86
C MET A 81 -0.11 -6.82 6.80
N LYS A 82 -0.75 -8.00 6.80
CA LYS A 82 -1.83 -8.31 7.74
C LYS A 82 -1.33 -8.33 9.19
N GLN A 83 -0.18 -8.96 9.45
CA GLN A 83 0.41 -8.97 10.79
C GLN A 83 0.80 -7.58 11.26
N ILE A 84 1.38 -6.75 10.39
CA ILE A 84 1.73 -5.35 10.71
C ILE A 84 0.46 -4.57 11.03
N TRP A 85 -0.57 -4.65 10.18
CA TRP A 85 -1.84 -3.96 10.39
C TRP A 85 -2.48 -4.32 11.73
N LEU A 86 -2.63 -5.62 12.01
CA LEU A 86 -3.28 -6.09 13.23
C LEU A 86 -2.47 -5.77 14.50
N SER A 87 -1.14 -5.79 14.42
CA SER A 87 -0.28 -5.51 15.58
C SER A 87 -0.07 -4.02 15.87
N ARG A 88 -0.10 -3.16 14.85
CA ARG A 88 0.36 -1.76 14.97
C ARG A 88 -0.65 -0.70 14.51
N TRP A 89 -1.67 -1.10 13.74
CA TRP A 89 -2.62 -0.18 13.10
C TRP A 89 -4.09 -0.60 13.25
N PHE A 90 -4.38 -1.51 14.17
CA PHE A 90 -5.74 -1.96 14.41
C PHE A 90 -6.63 -0.81 14.92
N GLY A 91 -7.83 -0.67 14.34
CA GLY A 91 -8.79 0.38 14.69
C GLY A 91 -8.44 1.79 14.17
N LYS A 92 -7.27 1.98 13.55
CA LYS A 92 -6.86 3.26 12.95
C LYS A 92 -7.41 3.38 11.51
N PRO A 93 -7.70 4.60 11.05
CA PRO A 93 -8.14 4.81 9.67
C PRO A 93 -7.04 4.42 8.67
N SER A 94 -7.46 3.99 7.49
CA SER A 94 -6.57 3.83 6.33
C SER A 94 -5.99 5.19 5.90
N PRO A 95 -4.75 5.24 5.37
CA PRO A 95 -3.83 4.13 5.11
C PRO A 95 -2.89 3.80 6.28
N LEU A 96 -2.41 2.55 6.33
CA LEU A 96 -1.24 2.19 7.13
C LEU A 96 -0.01 2.90 6.56
N LEU A 97 0.62 3.73 7.38
CA LEU A 97 1.82 4.47 7.01
C LEU A 97 3.08 3.74 7.49
N LEU A 98 4.01 3.47 6.58
CA LEU A 98 5.32 2.88 6.84
C LEU A 98 6.41 3.84 6.37
N GLN A 99 7.56 3.85 7.04
CA GLN A 99 8.76 4.56 6.61
C GLN A 99 9.76 3.58 5.99
N TYR A 100 10.68 4.06 5.17
CA TYR A 100 11.86 3.29 4.76
C TYR A 100 13.12 4.11 5.00
N SER A 101 14.24 3.42 5.26
CA SER A 101 15.56 4.03 5.32
C SER A 101 16.50 3.36 4.33
N VAL A 102 17.47 4.13 3.83
CA VAL A 102 18.55 3.63 2.97
C VAL A 102 19.84 3.68 3.78
N LYS A 103 20.44 2.53 4.04
CA LYS A 103 21.78 2.44 4.64
C LYS A 103 22.81 2.84 3.60
N GLU A 104 23.61 3.85 3.89
CA GLU A 104 24.74 4.21 3.03
C GLU A 104 25.75 3.07 2.97
N LYS A 105 26.26 2.82 1.76
CA LYS A 105 27.38 1.93 1.51
C LYS A 105 28.60 2.56 2.18
N ARG A 106 29.02 2.06 3.36
CA ARG A 106 30.32 2.44 3.93
C ARG A 106 31.38 2.18 2.86
N ARG A 107 32.05 3.25 2.41
CA ARG A 107 33.21 3.21 1.51
C ARG A 107 34.36 2.48 2.18
#